data_AF-A0A3B8TRF2-F1
#
_entry.id   AF-A0A3B8TRF2-F1
#
_cell.length_a   1.000
_cell.length_b   1.000
_cell.length_c   1.000
_cell.angle_alpha   90.00
_cell.angle_beta   90.00
_cell.angle_gamma   90.00
#
_symmetry.space_group_name_H-M   'P 1'
#
loop_
_entity.id
_entity.type
_entity.pdbx_description
1 polymer ?
#
loop_
_entity_poly.entity_id
_entity_poly.type
_entity_poly.pdbx_seq_one_letter_code
_entity_poly.pdbx_strand_id
1 'polypeptide(L)'
;QAAKTDDNIVKGCQSTVWLDVQCRDQHIVLQADSNTAITKGIIAMLVRVINGLSPEEVQQHPLSFIEAVGLHEHLSSQRSNGLHSMIQTLRKKAESYS
;
A
#
# COMPACT_ATOMS: atom_id res chain seq x y z
N GLN A 1 10.56 -9.99 -2.33
CA GLN A 1 9.34 -10.49 -1.66
C GLN A 1 9.31 -9.83 -0.29
N ALA A 2 8.16 -9.28 0.13
CA ALA A 2 8.05 -8.59 1.41
C ALA A 2 8.46 -9.51 2.57
N ALA A 3 9.22 -8.98 3.53
CA ALA A 3 9.48 -9.69 4.77
C ALA A 3 8.16 -9.85 5.54
N LYS A 4 7.71 -11.09 5.74
CA LYS A 4 6.46 -11.43 6.44
C LYS A 4 6.65 -11.42 7.96
N THR A 5 7.07 -10.28 8.50
CA THR A 5 7.24 -10.06 9.93
C THR A 5 6.03 -9.34 10.51
N ASP A 6 5.84 -9.45 11.82
CA ASP A 6 4.73 -8.78 12.52
C ASP A 6 4.80 -7.26 12.39
N ASP A 7 6.00 -6.70 12.30
CA ASP A 7 6.25 -5.26 12.08
C ASP A 7 5.76 -4.74 10.72
N ASN A 8 5.54 -5.65 9.77
CA ASN A 8 5.03 -5.34 8.45
C ASN A 8 3.53 -5.58 8.33
N ILE A 9 2.86 -6.10 9.36
CA ILE A 9 1.43 -6.36 9.31
C ILE A 9 0.63 -5.06 9.32
N VAL A 10 -0.25 -4.91 8.34
CA VAL A 10 -1.25 -3.83 8.29
C VAL A 10 -2.41 -4.18 9.20
N LYS A 11 -2.63 -3.36 10.23
CA LYS A 11 -3.78 -3.50 11.12
C LYS A 11 -5.05 -2.97 10.43
N GLY A 12 -6.20 -3.54 10.77
CA GLY A 12 -7.50 -3.11 10.24
C GLY A 12 -7.94 -3.74 8.92
N CYS A 13 -7.10 -4.60 8.31
CA CYS A 13 -7.50 -5.44 7.19
C CYS A 13 -8.06 -6.78 7.67
N GLN A 14 -9.13 -7.30 7.05
CA GLN A 14 -9.58 -8.68 7.31
C GLN A 14 -8.62 -9.72 6.75
N SER A 15 -8.11 -9.49 5.54
CA SER A 15 -6.98 -10.25 5.02
C SER A 15 -5.70 -9.77 5.70
N THR A 16 -4.82 -10.69 6.09
CA THR A 16 -3.48 -10.33 6.51
C THR A 16 -2.74 -9.72 5.33
N VAL A 17 -2.15 -8.55 5.54
CA VAL A 17 -1.33 -7.84 4.57
C VAL A 17 0.00 -7.52 5.21
N TRP A 18 1.08 -7.78 4.48
CA TRP A 18 2.42 -7.37 4.86
C TRP A 18 2.86 -6.24 3.92
N LEU A 19 3.26 -5.10 4.48
CA LEU A 19 3.86 -3.96 3.78
C LEU A 19 5.27 -3.72 4.31
N ASP A 20 6.26 -3.96 3.46
CA ASP A 20 7.66 -3.63 3.68
C ASP A 20 8.00 -2.38 2.86
N VAL A 21 8.32 -1.29 3.57
CA VAL A 21 8.57 0.03 2.97
C VAL A 21 10.00 0.39 3.30
N GLN A 22 10.80 0.60 2.25
CA GLN A 22 12.19 1.05 2.36
C GLN A 22 12.36 2.32 1.53
N CYS A 23 13.37 3.13 1.86
CA CYS A 23 13.84 4.20 1.00
C CYS A 23 15.25 3.87 0.49
N ARG A 24 15.46 3.96 -0.82
CA ARG A 24 16.75 3.75 -1.49
C ARG A 24 16.97 4.86 -2.50
N ASP A 25 18.12 5.51 -2.45
CA ASP A 25 18.46 6.61 -3.37
C ASP A 25 17.35 7.68 -3.43
N GLN A 26 16.78 8.03 -2.27
CA GLN A 26 15.65 8.97 -2.11
C GLN A 26 14.31 8.53 -2.71
N HIS A 27 14.18 7.27 -3.13
CA HIS A 27 12.95 6.71 -3.67
C HIS A 27 12.40 5.59 -2.80
N ILE A 28 11.07 5.53 -2.68
CA ILE A 28 10.36 4.48 -1.98
C ILE A 28 10.44 3.18 -2.78
N VAL A 29 10.80 2.12 -2.06
CA VAL A 29 10.77 0.72 -2.48
C VAL A 29 9.77 0.00 -1.59
N LEU A 30 8.56 -0.15 -2.11
CA LEU A 30 7.45 -0.88 -1.53
C LEU A 30 7.46 -2.34 -2.01
N GLN A 31 7.46 -3.26 -1.06
CA GLN A 31 7.16 -4.67 -1.30
C GLN A 31 5.98 -5.09 -0.43
N ALA A 32 5.08 -5.90 -0.98
CA ALA A 32 3.89 -6.28 -0.25
C ALA A 32 3.34 -7.65 -0.65
N ASP A 33 2.62 -8.28 0.28
CA ASP A 33 1.92 -9.55 0.04
C ASP A 33 0.65 -9.64 0.91
N SER A 34 -0.23 -10.59 0.59
CA SER A 34 -1.43 -10.88 1.39
C SER A 34 -1.72 -12.37 1.47
N ASN A 35 -2.58 -12.81 2.40
CA ASN A 35 -3.07 -14.18 2.44
C ASN A 35 -4.22 -14.46 1.45
N THR A 36 -4.79 -13.44 0.77
CA THR A 36 -5.87 -13.64 -0.21
C THR A 36 -5.51 -13.13 -1.61
N ALA A 37 -5.96 -13.85 -2.65
CA ALA A 37 -5.62 -13.53 -4.05
C ALA A 37 -6.15 -12.16 -4.50
N ILE A 38 -7.38 -11.80 -4.10
CA ILE A 38 -7.99 -10.52 -4.48
C ILE A 38 -7.20 -9.36 -3.85
N THR A 39 -6.87 -9.44 -2.55
CA THR A 39 -6.06 -8.41 -1.89
C THR A 39 -4.66 -8.31 -2.52
N LYS A 40 -4.03 -9.43 -2.93
CA LYS A 40 -2.77 -9.38 -3.69
C LYS A 40 -2.89 -8.57 -4.98
N GLY A 41 -3.99 -8.71 -5.72
CA GLY A 41 -4.23 -7.94 -6.94
C GLY A 41 -4.28 -6.43 -6.68
N ILE A 42 -5.05 -6.02 -5.65
CA ILE A 42 -5.17 -4.61 -5.23
C ILE A 42 -3.80 -4.06 -4.80
N ILE A 43 -3.06 -4.82 -3.98
CA ILE A 43 -1.73 -4.45 -3.51
C ILE A 43 -0.75 -4.31 -4.66
N ALA A 44 -0.78 -5.21 -5.66
CA ALA A 44 0.13 -5.15 -6.79
C ALA A 44 -0.02 -3.83 -7.57
N MET A 45 -1.24 -3.29 -7.66
CA MET A 45 -1.48 -1.97 -8.25
C MET A 45 -0.85 -0.86 -7.39
N LEU A 46 -1.05 -0.91 -6.07
CA LEU A 46 -0.46 0.06 -5.14
C LEU A 46 1.07 0.05 -5.23
N VAL A 47 1.70 -1.13 -5.23
CA VAL A 47 3.16 -1.30 -5.41
C VAL A 47 3.64 -0.64 -6.69
N ARG A 48 2.92 -0.82 -7.79
CA ARG A 48 3.29 -0.25 -9.10
C ARG A 48 3.18 1.28 -9.15
N VAL A 49 2.21 1.86 -8.45
CA VAL A 49 2.01 3.31 -8.42
C VAL A 49 3.03 4.01 -7.51
N ILE A 50 3.41 3.36 -6.40
CA ILE A 50 4.21 3.99 -5.34
C ILE A 50 5.72 3.85 -5.56
N ASN A 51 6.18 2.75 -6.16
CA ASN A 51 7.60 2.53 -6.35
C ASN A 51 8.22 3.58 -7.26
N GLY A 52 9.34 4.16 -6.80
CA GLY A 52 10.05 5.21 -7.53
C GLY A 52 9.58 6.63 -7.21
N LEU A 53 8.62 6.80 -6.29
CA LEU A 53 8.27 8.11 -5.74
C LEU A 53 9.18 8.46 -4.56
N SER A 54 9.42 9.75 -4.32
CA SER A 54 10.04 10.22 -3.09
C SER A 54 9.09 10.04 -1.89
N PRO A 55 9.61 10.03 -0.65
CA PRO A 55 8.78 10.06 0.56
C PRO A 55 7.74 11.20 0.56
N GLU A 56 8.12 12.40 0.12
CA GLU A 56 7.22 13.57 0.03
C GLU A 56 6.15 13.37 -1.05
N GLU A 57 6.53 12.83 -2.21
CA GLU A 57 5.59 12.51 -3.28
C GLU A 57 4.57 11.48 -2.79
N VAL A 58 4.96 10.47 -2.00
CA VAL A 58 4.02 9.49 -1.42
C VAL A 58 3.02 10.15 -0.45
N GLN A 59 3.43 11.16 0.31
CA GLN A 59 2.49 11.90 1.18
C GLN A 59 1.46 12.68 0.36
N GLN A 60 1.90 13.28 -0.74
CA GLN A 60 1.06 14.13 -1.58
C GLN A 60 0.32 13.37 -2.68
N HIS A 61 0.71 12.12 -2.97
CA HIS A 61 0.18 11.37 -4.10
C HIS A 61 -1.34 11.19 -3.94
N PRO A 62 -2.14 11.65 -4.91
CA PRO A 62 -3.58 11.56 -4.81
C PRO A 62 -4.02 10.10 -4.90
N LEU A 63 -5.02 9.75 -4.09
CA LEU A 63 -5.64 8.42 -4.11
C LEU A 63 -6.64 8.25 -5.25
N SER A 64 -6.86 9.30 -6.05
CA SER A 64 -7.75 9.30 -7.20
C SER A 64 -7.39 8.27 -8.26
N PHE A 65 -6.17 7.71 -8.26
CA PHE A 65 -5.83 6.59 -9.13
C PHE A 65 -6.74 5.36 -8.90
N ILE A 66 -7.24 5.17 -7.68
CA ILE A 66 -8.16 4.07 -7.32
C ILE A 66 -9.51 4.26 -8.00
N GLU A 67 -9.95 5.52 -8.12
CA GLU A 67 -11.18 5.90 -8.83
C GLU A 67 -10.96 5.81 -10.34
N ALA A 68 -9.82 6.31 -10.84
CA ALA A 68 -9.49 6.37 -12.26
C ALA A 68 -9.38 4.98 -12.91
N VAL A 69 -8.95 3.96 -12.16
CA VAL A 69 -8.90 2.58 -12.67
C VAL A 69 -10.21 1.81 -12.49
N GLY A 70 -11.28 2.47 -12.03
CA GLY A 70 -12.59 1.85 -11.77
C GLY A 70 -12.57 0.83 -10.63
N LEU A 71 -11.49 0.78 -9.83
CA LEU A 71 -11.33 -0.22 -8.80
C LEU A 71 -12.41 -0.07 -7.72
N HIS A 72 -12.81 1.16 -7.41
CA HIS A 72 -13.84 1.46 -6.42
C HIS A 72 -15.16 0.71 -6.67
N GLU A 73 -15.59 0.55 -7.92
CA GLU A 73 -16.84 -0.14 -8.28
C GLU A 73 -16.82 -1.65 -8.03
N HIS A 74 -15.62 -2.21 -7.88
CA HIS A 74 -15.40 -3.64 -7.63
C HIS A 74 -14.98 -3.96 -6.20
N LEU A 75 -14.88 -2.95 -5.34
CA LEU A 75 -14.57 -3.11 -3.92
C LEU A 75 -15.84 -3.07 -3.10
N SER A 76 -16.06 -4.10 -2.28
CA SER A 76 -16.99 -3.96 -1.16
C SER A 76 -16.48 -2.88 -0.19
N SER A 77 -17.39 -2.32 0.61
CA SER A 77 -17.06 -1.35 1.67
C SER A 77 -15.87 -1.80 2.52
N GLN A 78 -15.81 -3.09 2.85
CA GLN A 78 -14.75 -3.67 3.65
C GLN A 78 -13.38 -3.69 2.94
N ARG A 79 -13.35 -3.93 1.63
CA ARG A 79 -12.10 -3.91 0.85
C ARG A 79 -11.61 -2.48 0.62
N SER A 80 -12.52 -1.53 0.44
CA SER A 80 -12.20 -0.10 0.39
C SER A 80 -11.52 0.36 1.69
N ASN A 81 -12.08 -0.04 2.85
CA ASN A 81 -11.48 0.25 4.15
C ASN A 81 -10.08 -0.37 4.30
N GLY A 82 -9.91 -1.63 3.87
CA GLY A 82 -8.59 -2.27 3.87
C GLY A 82 -7.57 -1.53 3.02
N LEU A 83 -7.96 -1.07 1.83
CA LEU A 83 -7.11 -0.25 0.95
C LEU A 83 -6.71 1.07 1.62
N HIS A 84 -7.66 1.74 2.26
CA HIS A 84 -7.37 2.95 3.02
C HIS A 84 -6.37 2.69 4.16
N SER A 85 -6.53 1.61 4.94
CA SER A 85 -5.58 1.23 5.99
C SER A 85 -4.18 0.92 5.46
N MET A 86 -4.07 0.28 4.29
CA MET A 86 -2.80 0.04 3.60
C MET A 86 -2.10 1.35 3.25
N ILE A 87 -2.83 2.31 2.68
CA ILE A 87 -2.30 3.63 2.31
C ILE A 87 -1.85 4.42 3.54
N GLN A 88 -2.65 4.44 4.61
CA GLN A 88 -2.27 5.12 5.84
C GLN A 88 -0.99 4.52 6.45
N THR A 89 -0.87 3.19 6.42
CA THR A 89 0.33 2.49 6.90
C THR A 89 1.55 2.81 6.04
N LEU A 90 1.39 2.82 4.71
CA LEU A 90 2.42 3.23 3.77
C LEU A 90 2.90 4.66 4.06
N ARG A 91 1.98 5.63 4.12
CA ARG A 91 2.33 7.03 4.39
C ARG A 91 3.05 7.20 5.72
N LYS A 92 2.57 6.54 6.78
CA LYS A 92 3.24 6.57 8.08
C LYS A 92 4.66 6.00 8.03
N LYS A 93 4.89 4.93 7.27
CA LYS A 93 6.24 4.35 7.10
C LYS A 93 7.12 5.20 6.17
N ALA A 94 6.54 5.85 5.17
CA ALA A 94 7.26 6.74 4.26
C ALA A 94 7.72 8.03 4.98
N GLU A 95 6.91 8.54 5.91
CA GLU A 95 7.22 9.75 6.70
C GLU A 95 8.54 9.64 7.48
N SER A 96 8.95 8.45 7.91
CA SER A 96 10.25 8.28 8.59
C SER A 96 11.47 8.43 7.68
N TYR A 97 11.27 8.63 6.36
CA TYR A 97 12.32 8.81 5.37
C TYR A 97 12.34 10.22 4.75
N SER A 98 11.42 11.10 5.15
CA SER A 98 11.37 12.52 4.78
C SER A 98 12.26 13.39 5.69
#